data_AF-A0A4Y8ZMR1-F1
#
_entry.id   AF-A0A4Y8ZMR1-F1
#
_cell.length_a   1.000
_cell.length_b   1.000
_cell.length_c   1.000
_cell.angle_alpha   90.00
_cell.angle_beta   90.00
_cell.angle_gamma   90.00
#
_symmetry.space_group_name_H-M   'P 1'
#
loop_
_entity.id
_entity.type
_entity.pdbx_description
1 polymer ?
#
loop_
_entity_poly.entity_id
_entity_poly.type
_entity_poly.pdbx_seq_one_letter_code
_entity_poly.pdbx_strand_id
1 'polypeptide(L)'
;MCNRYRMTAKQQELALRFGIDPALIMPEPDPLPPPELFPRRIGWVVRKEEGRRVLDTMTWCFPPPAAARAPVTNVRNLASPFWRSALSPNRLFSRRMRSSR
;
A
#
# COMPACT_ATOMS: atom_id res chain seq x y z
N MET A 1 -0.16 10.54 -15.96
CA MET A 1 -0.60 9.40 -15.11
C MET A 1 0.63 8.55 -14.87
N CYS A 2 0.92 8.18 -13.62
CA CYS A 2 2.19 7.53 -13.28
C CYS A 2 1.98 6.03 -13.13
N ASN A 3 2.77 5.22 -13.86
CA ASN A 3 2.78 3.75 -13.77
C ASN A 3 4.20 3.20 -13.58
N ARG A 4 5.15 4.07 -13.21
CA ARG A 4 6.54 3.71 -12.93
C ARG A 4 7.11 4.73 -11.95
N TYR A 5 7.69 4.26 -10.86
CA TYR A 5 8.44 5.13 -9.96
C TYR A 5 9.69 4.41 -9.45
N ARG A 6 10.60 5.19 -8.86
CA ARG A 6 11.81 4.67 -8.25
C ARG A 6 11.79 4.92 -6.74
N MET A 7 12.06 3.88 -5.96
CA MET A 7 12.25 3.94 -4.51
C MET A 7 13.66 3.47 -4.18
N THR A 8 14.52 4.39 -3.75
CA THR A 8 15.89 4.08 -3.32
C THR A 8 16.08 4.15 -1.81
N ALA A 9 15.08 4.66 -1.08
CA ALA A 9 15.12 4.75 0.37
C ALA A 9 15.05 3.35 0.99
N LYS A 10 15.88 3.12 2.01
CA LYS A 10 15.83 1.89 2.81
C LYS A 10 14.71 1.95 3.84
N GLN A 11 14.31 0.79 4.35
CA GLN A 11 13.26 0.66 5.37
C GLN A 11 13.51 1.57 6.60
N GLN A 12 14.74 1.63 7.09
CA GLN A 12 15.11 2.46 8.25
C GLN A 12 14.97 3.95 7.94
N GLU A 13 15.34 4.37 6.73
CA GLU A 13 15.22 5.77 6.30
C GLU A 13 13.74 6.19 6.22
N LEU A 14 12.89 5.32 5.69
CA LEU A 14 11.43 5.53 5.68
C LEU A 14 10.88 5.63 7.11
N ALA A 15 11.29 4.72 8.00
CA ALA A 15 10.83 4.73 9.39
C ALA A 15 11.20 6.03 10.11
N LEU A 16 12.45 6.48 9.98
CA LEU A 16 12.91 7.76 10.54
C LEU A 16 12.15 8.95 9.93
N ARG A 17 12.04 9.00 8.61
CA ARG A 17 11.37 10.11 7.89
C ARG A 17 9.90 10.27 8.28
N PHE A 18 9.22 9.17 8.58
CA PHE A 18 7.80 9.18 8.95
C PHE A 18 7.55 9.02 10.45
N GLY A 19 8.60 8.99 11.29
CA GLY A 19 8.48 8.85 12.74
C GLY A 19 7.75 7.57 13.15
N ILE A 20 8.12 6.46 12.53
CA ILE A 20 7.52 5.14 12.76
C ILE A 20 8.28 4.47 13.91
N ASP A 21 7.53 3.97 14.89
CA ASP A 21 8.08 3.17 15.98
C ASP A 21 8.78 1.93 15.39
N PRO A 22 10.05 1.63 15.75
CA PRO A 22 10.75 0.43 15.29
C PRO A 22 9.96 -0.87 15.50
N ALA A 23 9.12 -0.96 16.54
CA ALA A 23 8.27 -2.12 16.79
C ALA A 23 7.09 -2.26 15.79
N LEU A 24 6.80 -1.21 15.02
CA LEU A 24 5.73 -1.13 14.02
C LEU A 24 6.26 -1.16 12.59
N ILE A 25 7.49 -1.65 12.41
CA ILE A 25 8.09 -1.92 11.12
C ILE A 25 7.83 -3.38 10.77
N MET A 26 7.05 -3.63 9.71
CA MET A 26 6.85 -4.99 9.21
C MET A 26 8.14 -5.55 8.60
N PRO A 27 8.36 -6.88 8.65
CA PRO A 27 9.57 -7.48 8.09
C PRO A 27 9.80 -7.07 6.64
N GLU A 28 11.07 -6.92 6.29
CA GLU A 28 11.48 -6.64 4.91
C GLU A 28 11.06 -7.80 4.00
N PRO A 29 10.40 -7.54 2.86
CA PRO A 29 9.90 -8.61 2.01
C PRO A 29 11.05 -9.33 1.28
N ASP A 30 10.86 -10.62 1.07
CA ASP A 30 11.78 -11.47 0.30
C ASP A 30 11.06 -12.02 -0.96
N PRO A 31 11.53 -11.71 -2.17
CA PRO A 31 12.70 -10.86 -2.48
C PRO A 31 12.42 -9.38 -2.23
N LEU A 32 13.49 -8.63 -1.95
CA LEU A 32 13.46 -7.18 -1.87
C LEU A 32 12.83 -6.57 -3.12
N PRO A 33 11.97 -5.54 -2.98
CA PRO A 33 11.40 -4.89 -4.14
C PRO A 33 12.54 -4.20 -4.90
N PRO A 34 12.65 -4.40 -6.23
CA PRO A 34 13.65 -3.68 -6.99
C PRO A 34 13.44 -2.17 -6.82
N PRO A 35 14.50 -1.35 -6.91
CA PRO A 35 14.36 0.10 -6.79
C PRO A 35 13.36 0.69 -7.77
N GLU A 36 13.14 0.02 -8.89
CA GLU A 36 12.20 0.40 -9.91
C GLU A 36 10.89 -0.37 -9.80
N LEU A 37 9.78 0.33 -9.59
CA LEU A 37 8.49 -0.25 -9.28
C LEU A 37 7.46 0.01 -10.39
N PHE A 38 6.69 -1.04 -10.67
CA PHE A 38 5.65 -1.10 -11.68
C PHE A 38 4.37 -1.71 -11.07
N PRO A 39 3.21 -1.60 -11.75
CA PRO A 39 1.97 -2.21 -11.27
C PRO A 39 2.14 -3.70 -10.95
N ARG A 40 1.39 -4.17 -9.94
CA ARG A 40 1.45 -5.54 -9.40
C ARG A 40 2.74 -5.91 -8.66
N ARG A 41 3.64 -4.95 -8.41
CA ARG A 41 4.79 -5.14 -7.50
C ARG A 41 4.43 -4.71 -6.09
N ILE A 42 5.07 -5.34 -5.10
CA ILE A 42 5.03 -4.89 -3.72
C ILE A 42 5.83 -3.60 -3.57
N GLY A 43 5.37 -2.70 -2.72
CA GLY A 43 6.09 -1.49 -2.34
C GLY A 43 5.83 -1.14 -0.89
N TRP A 44 6.72 -0.36 -0.31
CA TRP A 44 6.55 0.19 1.04
C TRP A 44 5.39 1.17 1.09
N VAL A 45 4.58 1.06 2.13
CA VAL A 45 3.47 1.97 2.45
C VAL A 45 3.53 2.36 3.92
N VAL A 46 3.13 3.59 4.21
CA VAL A 46 2.88 4.04 5.58
C VAL A 46 1.39 4.07 5.78
N ARG A 47 0.87 3.22 6.68
CA ARG A 47 -0.55 3.18 7.03
C ARG A 47 -0.76 3.58 8.48
N LYS A 48 -1.98 3.99 8.81
CA LYS A 48 -2.40 4.24 10.19
C LYS A 48 -3.13 3.02 10.74
N GLU A 49 -2.78 2.60 11.95
CA GLU A 49 -3.44 1.55 12.72
C GLU A 49 -3.46 1.99 14.18
N GLU A 50 -4.65 2.03 14.78
CA GLU A 50 -4.83 2.42 16.19
C GLU A 50 -4.16 3.77 16.56
N GLY A 51 -4.24 4.74 15.65
CA GLY A 51 -3.63 6.07 15.83
C GLY A 51 -2.11 6.12 15.61
N ARG A 52 -1.46 4.98 15.40
CA ARG A 52 0.00 4.87 15.16
C ARG A 52 0.30 4.69 13.67
N ARG A 53 1.51 5.07 13.26
CA ARG A 53 2.01 4.81 11.91
C ARG A 53 2.71 3.46 11.88
N VAL A 54 2.40 2.67 10.86
CA VAL A 54 3.00 1.36 10.61
C VAL A 54 3.67 1.39 9.24
N LEU A 55 4.91 0.92 9.16
CA LEU A 55 5.60 0.71 7.89
C LEU A 55 5.29 -0.70 7.41
N ASP A 56 4.56 -0.81 6.30
CA ASP A 56 4.06 -2.09 5.79
C ASP A 56 4.37 -2.22 4.29
N THR A 57 4.10 -3.38 3.71
CA THR A 57 4.17 -3.60 2.27
C THR A 57 2.79 -3.88 1.69
N MET A 58 2.52 -3.35 0.50
CA MET A 58 1.29 -3.65 -0.24
C MET A 58 1.59 -3.80 -1.73
N THR A 59 0.80 -4.63 -2.41
CA THR A 59 0.82 -4.71 -3.87
C THR A 59 0.24 -3.44 -4.48
N TRP A 60 0.99 -2.79 -5.38
CA TRP A 60 0.52 -1.63 -6.12
C TRP A 60 -0.45 -2.05 -7.22
N CYS A 61 -1.72 -2.18 -6.85
CA CYS A 61 -2.90 -2.30 -7.72
C CYS A 61 -4.14 -2.36 -6.82
N PHE A 62 -5.17 -1.59 -7.13
CA PHE A 62 -6.46 -1.68 -6.47
C PHE A 62 -7.41 -2.58 -7.28
N PRO A 63 -8.25 -3.41 -6.64
CA PRO A 63 -9.26 -4.20 -7.33
C PRO A 63 -10.15 -3.31 -8.21
N PRO A 64 -10.44 -3.69 -9.46
CA PRO A 64 -11.26 -2.86 -10.32
C PRO A 64 -12.71 -2.76 -9.82
N PRO A 65 -13.43 -1.68 -10.15
CA PRO A 65 -14.89 -1.68 -10.09
C PRO A 65 -15.44 -2.79 -11.00
N ALA A 66 -16.63 -3.31 -10.70
CA ALA A 66 -17.22 -4.46 -11.40
C ALA A 66 -17.26 -4.33 -12.95
N ALA A 67 -17.38 -3.11 -13.47
CA ALA A 67 -17.40 -2.83 -14.90
C ALA A 67 -16.01 -2.78 -15.58
N ALA A 68 -14.91 -2.78 -14.81
CA ALA A 68 -13.55 -2.67 -15.33
C ALA A 68 -12.80 -4.00 -15.23
N ARG A 69 -11.99 -4.31 -16.25
CA ARG A 69 -11.22 -5.56 -16.33
C ARG A 69 -9.79 -5.44 -15.82
N ALA A 70 -9.20 -4.24 -15.84
CA ALA A 70 -7.81 -4.02 -15.48
C ALA A 70 -7.67 -3.48 -14.04
N PRO A 71 -6.71 -3.97 -13.25
CA PRO A 71 -6.40 -3.41 -11.94
C PRO A 71 -6.08 -1.92 -12.02
N VAL A 72 -6.50 -1.17 -11.00
CA VAL A 72 -6.35 0.29 -11.00
C VAL A 72 -5.06 0.70 -10.29
N THR A 73 -4.25 1.54 -10.94
CA THR A 73 -2.99 2.04 -10.39
C THR A 73 -3.06 3.49 -9.91
N ASN A 74 -4.05 4.24 -10.40
CA ASN A 74 -4.25 5.67 -10.13
C ASN A 74 -5.74 5.97 -9.96
N VAL A 75 -6.08 6.73 -8.92
CA VAL A 75 -7.45 7.24 -8.69
C VAL A 75 -7.54 8.66 -9.26
N ARG A 76 -8.53 8.92 -10.13
CA ARG A 76 -8.74 10.24 -10.77
C ARG A 76 -10.04 10.92 -10.38
N ASN A 77 -11.09 10.14 -10.17
CA ASN A 77 -12.43 10.64 -9.89
C ASN A 77 -12.87 10.25 -8.48
N LEU A 78 -12.59 11.11 -7.50
CA LEU A 78 -12.99 10.89 -6.10
C LEU A 78 -14.51 11.02 -5.87
N ALA A 79 -15.26 11.59 -6.83
CA ALA A 79 -16.71 11.67 -6.76
C ALA A 79 -17.42 10.38 -7.16
N SER A 80 -16.70 9.41 -7.77
CA SER A 80 -17.25 8.11 -8.12
C SER A 80 -17.80 7.37 -6.89
N PRO A 81 -19.02 6.79 -6.94
CA PRO A 81 -19.57 5.98 -5.86
C PRO A 81 -18.63 4.84 -5.43
N PHE A 82 -17.92 4.25 -6.40
CA PHE A 82 -16.94 3.20 -6.13
C PHE A 82 -15.81 3.69 -5.22
N TRP A 83 -15.19 4.84 -5.54
CA TRP A 83 -14.08 5.38 -4.75
C TRP A 83 -14.55 5.94 -3.42
N ARG A 84 -15.72 6.58 -3.35
CA ARG A 84 -16.32 7.02 -2.07
C ARG A 84 -16.52 5.84 -1.11
N SER A 85 -17.03 4.72 -1.60
CA SER A 85 -17.15 3.49 -0.80
C SER A 85 -15.78 2.91 -0.42
N ALA A 86 -14.86 2.82 -1.38
CA ALA A 86 -13.52 2.25 -1.20
C ALA A 86 -12.66 3.02 -0.19
N LEU A 87 -12.76 4.34 -0.16
CA LEU A 87 -11.97 5.24 0.68
C LEU A 87 -12.65 5.58 2.01
N SER A 88 -13.82 4.99 2.29
CA SER A 88 -14.51 5.21 3.55
C SER A 88 -13.66 4.71 4.74
N PRO A 89 -13.60 5.43 5.88
CA PRO A 89 -12.74 5.09 7.01
C PRO A 89 -12.94 3.67 7.55
N ASN A 90 -14.14 3.13 7.42
CA ASN A 90 -14.50 1.82 7.93
C ASN A 90 -14.12 0.67 6.98
N ARG A 91 -13.54 0.97 5.80
CA ARG A 91 -13.15 -0.04 4.82
C ARG A 91 -11.64 -0.28 4.86
N LEU A 92 -11.20 -1.13 5.80
CA LEU A 92 -9.84 -1.65 5.82
C LEU A 92 -9.67 -2.71 4.71
N PHE A 93 -8.99 -2.36 3.63
CA PHE A 93 -8.44 -3.35 2.67
C PHE A 93 -7.12 -3.93 3.20
N SER A 94 -7.14 -4.43 4.42
CA SER A 94 -6.09 -5.23 4.99
C SER A 94 -6.58 -6.67 4.92
N ARG A 95 -6.40 -7.32 3.77
CA ARG A 95 -6.48 -8.78 3.72
C ARG A 95 -5.18 -9.30 4.33
N ARG A 96 -5.00 -9.14 5.65
CA ARG A 96 -4.09 -10.03 6.38
C ARG A 96 -4.64 -11.43 6.12
N MET A 97 -3.91 -12.23 5.36
CA MET A 97 -3.94 -13.67 5.60
C MET A 97 -3.51 -13.81 7.07
N ARG A 98 -4.48 -13.85 7.98
CA ARG A 98 -4.26 -14.48 9.27
C ARG A 98 -3.91 -15.91 8.89
N SER A 99 -2.64 -16.28 9.05
CA SER A 99 -2.25 -17.68 9.14
C SER A 99 -3.17 -18.27 10.19
N SER A 100 -4.13 -19.05 9.70
CA SER A 100 -4.86 -20.02 10.49
C SER A 100 -3.82 -20.92 11.12
N ARG A 101 -3.84 -20.98 12.45
CA ARG A 101 -3.25 -22.10 13.20
C ARG A 101 -3.84 -23.41 12.70
#